data_AF-A0A6M0QS82-F1
#
_entry.id   AF-A0A6M0QS82-F1
#
_cell.length_a   1.000
_cell.length_b   1.000
_cell.length_c   1.000
_cell.angle_alpha   90.00
_cell.angle_beta   90.00
_cell.angle_gamma   90.00
#
_symmetry.space_group_name_H-M   'P 1'
#
loop_
_entity.id
_entity.type
_entity.pdbx_description
1 polymer ?
#
loop_
_entity_poly.entity_id
_entity_poly.type
_entity_poly.pdbx_seq_one_letter_code
_entity_poly.pdbx_strand_id
1 'polypeptide(L)' 'MHRKQASVFAVAAVLTVFSAAQAGASCTDWMDQGDGTSWATCVDDAGVQHCYRISNTPGSTAYEVSCSA' A
#
# COMPACT_ATOMS: atom_id res chain seq x y z
N MET A 1 -5.24 -47.15 8.37
CA MET A 1 -4.18 -46.94 7.35
C MET A 1 -4.26 -45.49 6.89
N HIS A 2 -3.32 -44.64 7.30
CA HIS A 2 -3.32 -43.22 6.95
C HIS A 2 -2.70 -43.02 5.56
N ARG A 3 -3.53 -42.63 4.58
CA ARG A 3 -3.13 -42.43 3.19
C ARG A 3 -2.53 -41.03 3.03
N LYS A 4 -1.37 -40.99 2.38
CA LYS A 4 -0.41 -39.89 2.31
C LYS A 4 -0.98 -38.68 1.56
N GLN A 5 -0.72 -37.50 2.12
CA GLN A 5 -1.09 -36.19 1.57
C GLN A 5 -0.40 -35.95 0.22
N ALA A 6 -1.19 -35.59 -0.79
CA ALA A 6 -0.68 -35.06 -2.05
C ALA A 6 -0.51 -33.55 -1.89
N SER A 7 0.72 -33.06 -1.94
CA SER A 7 1.00 -31.62 -2.01
C SER A 7 1.52 -31.29 -3.39
N VAL A 8 0.64 -30.67 -4.16
CA VAL A 8 0.86 -30.19 -5.53
C VAL A 8 1.90 -29.06 -5.50
N PHE A 9 2.90 -29.16 -6.36
CA PHE A 9 3.89 -28.10 -6.62
C PHE A 9 3.17 -26.87 -7.20
N ALA A 10 3.24 -25.73 -6.51
CA ALA A 10 2.81 -24.45 -7.05
C ALA A 10 4.04 -23.58 -7.33
N VAL A 11 4.39 -23.45 -8.62
CA VAL A 11 5.39 -22.50 -9.11
C VAL A 11 4.74 -21.12 -9.15
N ALA A 12 5.12 -20.23 -8.23
CA ALA A 12 4.68 -18.84 -8.26
C ALA A 12 5.60 -18.04 -9.19
N ALA A 13 5.05 -17.61 -10.34
CA ALA A 13 5.72 -16.75 -11.29
C ALA A 13 5.98 -15.35 -10.69
N VAL A 14 7.23 -14.90 -10.75
CA VAL A 14 7.65 -13.57 -10.32
C VAL A 14 7.27 -12.56 -11.41
N LEU A 15 6.28 -11.71 -11.13
CA LEU A 15 5.96 -10.52 -11.93
C LEU A 15 6.83 -9.36 -11.46
N THR A 16 7.89 -9.05 -12.21
CA THR A 16 8.65 -7.80 -12.06
C THR A 16 7.84 -6.64 -12.62
N VAL A 17 7.12 -5.92 -11.75
CA VAL A 17 6.49 -4.66 -12.13
C VAL A 17 7.58 -3.58 -12.11
N PHE A 18 7.78 -2.97 -13.28
CA PHE A 18 8.67 -1.82 -13.48
C PHE A 18 8.21 -0.66 -12.58
N SER A 19 8.95 -0.39 -11.51
CA SER A 19 8.78 0.85 -10.74
C SER A 19 9.44 1.99 -11.52
N ALA A 20 8.63 2.84 -12.15
CA ALA A 20 9.10 4.14 -12.59
C ALA A 20 9.59 4.90 -11.35
N ALA A 21 10.91 5.09 -11.25
CA ALA A 21 11.52 5.96 -10.24
C ALA A 21 11.29 7.42 -10.65
N GLN A 22 10.02 7.84 -10.54
CA GLN A 22 9.66 9.24 -10.34
C GLN A 22 10.32 9.64 -9.02
N ALA A 23 10.92 10.83 -8.90
CA ALA A 23 11.42 11.28 -7.61
C ALA A 23 10.29 11.10 -6.59
N GLY A 24 10.52 10.18 -5.66
CA GLY A 24 9.43 9.62 -4.86
C GLY A 24 8.82 10.77 -4.09
N ALA A 25 7.51 10.97 -4.24
CA ALA A 25 6.80 11.97 -3.46
C ALA A 25 7.24 11.81 -1.99
N SER A 26 7.69 12.90 -1.38
CA SER A 26 8.18 12.83 0.00
C SER A 26 6.96 12.67 0.89
N CYS A 27 6.72 11.43 1.32
CA CYS A 27 5.59 11.09 2.15
C CYS A 27 5.98 11.09 3.64
N THR A 28 5.09 11.58 4.49
CA THR A 28 5.12 11.27 5.92
C THR A 28 4.88 9.78 6.13
N ASP A 29 5.27 9.27 7.30
CA ASP A 29 4.79 7.97 7.75
C ASP A 29 3.25 7.92 7.80
N TRP A 30 2.71 6.71 7.71
CA TRP A 30 1.30 6.45 7.92
C TRP A 30 0.98 6.63 9.40
N MET A 31 0.11 7.59 9.70
CA MET A 31 -0.40 7.85 11.04
C MET A 31 -1.74 7.16 11.22
N ASP A 32 -1.88 6.38 12.28
CA ASP A 32 -3.15 5.73 12.63
C ASP A 32 -4.13 6.76 13.18
N GLN A 33 -5.36 6.72 12.67
CA GLN A 33 -6.41 7.69 13.03
C GLN A 33 -7.31 7.20 14.19
N GLY A 34 -7.14 5.96 14.67
CA GLY A 34 -7.97 5.36 15.72
C GLY A 34 -9.37 4.91 15.26
N ASP A 35 -9.72 5.11 13.99
CA ASP A 35 -11.01 4.72 13.38
C ASP A 35 -10.90 3.48 12.47
N GLY A 36 -9.75 2.79 12.52
CA GLY A 36 -9.43 1.67 11.62
C GLY A 36 -8.86 2.10 10.27
N THR A 37 -8.57 3.40 10.10
CA THR A 37 -7.85 3.93 8.94
C THR A 37 -6.52 4.57 9.33
N SER A 38 -5.62 4.61 8.36
CA SER A 38 -4.36 5.36 8.46
C SER A 38 -4.32 6.46 7.41
N TRP A 39 -3.53 7.49 7.69
CA TRP A 39 -3.37 8.66 6.85
C TRP A 39 -1.90 9.00 6.60
N ALA A 40 -1.58 9.49 5.40
CA ALA A 40 -0.26 9.98 5.05
C ALA A 40 -0.37 11.21 4.15
N THR A 41 0.59 12.12 4.26
CA THR A 41 0.76 13.27 3.36
C THR A 41 1.98 13.07 2.51
N CYS A 42 1.87 13.29 1.21
CA CYS A 42 2.98 13.28 0.27
C CYS A 42 3.09 14.62 -0.44
N VAL A 43 4.32 15.10 -0.66
CA VAL A 43 4.59 16.28 -1.49
C VAL A 43 5.29 15.83 -2.76
N ASP A 44 4.77 16.22 -3.92
CA ASP A 44 5.37 15.92 -5.21
C ASP A 44 6.52 16.88 -5.57
N ASP A 45 7.18 16.66 -6.71
CA ASP A 45 8.27 17.52 -7.19
C ASP A 45 7.82 18.95 -7.54
N ALA A 46 6.52 19.17 -7.78
CA ALA A 46 5.94 20.49 -8.01
C ALA A 46 5.63 21.23 -6.70
N GLY A 47 5.87 20.60 -5.55
CA GLY A 47 5.56 21.14 -4.23
C GLY A 47 4.08 21.05 -3.86
N VAL A 48 3.29 20.26 -4.59
CA VAL A 48 1.86 20.07 -4.33
C VAL A 48 1.69 18.99 -3.26
N GLN A 49 0.83 19.30 -2.28
CA GLN A 49 0.49 18.38 -1.20
C GLN A 49 -0.67 17.46 -1.62
N HIS A 50 -0.45 16.15 -1.46
CA HIS A 50 -1.43 15.10 -1.65
C HIS A 50 -1.63 14.36 -0.33
N CYS A 51 -2.88 14.03 -0.01
CA CYS A 51 -3.19 13.29 1.21
C CYS A 51 -3.86 11.98 0.86
N TYR A 52 -3.43 10.92 1.53
CA TYR A 52 -3.90 9.57 1.26
C TYR A 52 -4.50 8.97 2.51
N ARG A 53 -5.57 8.21 2.33
CA ARG A 53 -6.20 7.43 3.37
C ARG A 53 -6.26 5.96 2.96
N ILE A 54 -6.08 5.07 3.92
CA ILE A 54 -6.14 3.62 3.71
C ILE A 54 -6.86 2.95 4.88
N SER A 55 -7.61 1.89 4.60
CA SER A 55 -8.12 0.99 5.63
C SER A 55 -7.00 0.11 6.15
N ASN A 56 -6.93 -0.09 7.47
CA ASN A 56 -5.93 -0.98 8.09
C ASN A 56 -6.21 -2.47 7.82
N THR A 57 -7.28 -2.79 7.07
CA THR A 57 -7.58 -4.16 6.64
C THR A 57 -6.54 -4.66 5.63
N PRO A 58 -5.97 -5.87 5.80
CA PRO A 58 -4.97 -6.42 4.87
C PRO A 58 -5.49 -6.45 3.43
N GLY A 59 -4.66 -6.01 2.48
CA GLY A 59 -5.00 -5.97 1.06
C GLY A 59 -5.78 -4.72 0.62
N SER A 60 -6.01 -3.75 1.52
CA SER A 60 -6.60 -2.46 1.14
C SER A 60 -5.66 -1.64 0.24
N THR A 61 -6.23 -0.76 -0.57
CA THR A 61 -5.50 0.20 -1.40
C THR A 61 -5.73 1.61 -0.89
N ALA A 62 -4.67 2.41 -0.82
CA ALA A 62 -4.78 3.82 -0.47
C ALA A 62 -5.52 4.60 -1.56
N TYR A 63 -6.26 5.63 -1.15
CA TYR A 63 -6.92 6.55 -2.06
C TYR A 63 -6.67 7.99 -1.61
N GLU A 64 -6.67 8.92 -2.56
CA GLU A 64 -6.44 10.33 -2.29
C GLU A 64 -7.69 10.97 -1.67
N VAL A 65 -7.45 11.81 -0.66
CA VAL A 65 -8.46 12.58 0.09
C VAL A 65 -8.02 14.02 0.19
N SER A 66 -8.95 14.91 0.50
CA SER A 66 -8.59 16.29 0.86
C SER A 66 -7.72 16.30 2.12
N CYS A 67 -6.65 17.08 2.11
CA CYS A 67 -5.74 17.28 3.24
C CYS A 67 -6.35 18.05 4.44
N SER A 68 -7.66 18.29 4.41
CA SER A 68 -8.37 19.09 5.40
C SER A 68 -8.69 18.29 6.66
N ALA A 69 -8.28 18.87 7.80
CA ALA A 69 -8.39 18.42 9.18
C ALA A 69 -9.78 18.00 9.66
#